data_AF-A0A061ND42-F1
#
_entry.id   AF-A0A061ND42-F1
#
_cell.length_a   1.000
_cell.length_b   1.000
_cell.length_c   1.000
_cell.angle_alpha   90.00
_cell.angle_beta   90.00
_cell.angle_gamma   90.00
#
_symmetry.space_group_name_H-M   'P 1'
#
loop_
_entity.id
_entity.type
_entity.pdbx_description
1 polymer ?
#
loop_
_entity_poly.entity_id
_entity_poly.type
_entity_poly.pdbx_seq_one_letter_code
_entity_poly.pdbx_strand_id
1 'polypeptide(L)'
;MIDQLLTYPERTKMQILAPVVSGRKGTHVKVFEDLKKQGFVRVRVDDTIVDLSEEITLEKNKKHNIEVVVDRIVIKEGIEARLSGSLETGLELSGGRILIDVVGEEEVLFNQHHSCPHCGFSIGELEPRLFSFNNPFGACLRVMVSVRNWKPMKNWLFLTLIFR
;
A
#
# COMPACT_ATOMS: atom_id res chain seq x y z
N MET A 1 -7.98 -4.62 -8.86
CA MET A 1 -7.86 -3.18 -9.17
C MET A 1 -8.60 -2.85 -10.46
N ILE A 2 -8.24 -3.49 -11.58
CA ILE A 2 -8.88 -3.23 -12.90
C ILE A 2 -10.39 -3.47 -12.87
N ASP A 3 -10.85 -4.61 -12.34
CA ASP A 3 -12.29 -4.94 -12.30
C ASP A 3 -13.11 -3.87 -11.58
N GLN A 4 -12.57 -3.31 -10.50
CA GLN A 4 -13.21 -2.23 -9.75
C GLN A 4 -13.27 -0.94 -10.57
N LEU A 5 -12.21 -0.60 -11.32
CA LEU A 5 -12.21 0.58 -12.21
C LEU A 5 -13.18 0.43 -13.39
N LEU A 6 -13.46 -0.80 -13.83
CA LEU A 6 -14.44 -1.08 -14.88
C LEU A 6 -15.89 -1.04 -14.37
N THR A 7 -16.13 -0.97 -13.06
CA THR A 7 -17.49 -0.81 -12.53
C THR A 7 -18.05 0.60 -12.72
N TYR A 8 -17.18 1.58 -12.99
CA TYR A 8 -17.61 2.95 -13.22
C TYR A 8 -18.35 3.09 -14.56
N PRO A 9 -19.30 4.04 -14.67
CA PRO A 9 -20.02 4.29 -15.90
C PRO A 9 -19.10 4.60 -17.09
N GLU A 10 -19.55 4.27 -18.30
CA GLU A 10 -18.85 4.70 -19.50
C GLU A 10 -18.66 6.22 -19.54
N ARG A 11 -17.57 6.66 -20.18
CA ARG A 11 -17.15 8.07 -20.32
C ARG A 11 -16.71 8.74 -19.02
N THR A 12 -16.58 8.00 -17.92
CA THR A 12 -15.97 8.50 -16.68
C THR A 12 -14.51 8.85 -16.94
N LYS A 13 -14.11 10.07 -16.57
CA LYS A 13 -12.73 10.55 -16.71
C LYS A 13 -11.98 10.28 -15.42
N MET A 14 -10.78 9.71 -15.53
CA MET A 14 -9.95 9.39 -14.37
C MET A 14 -8.49 9.77 -14.63
N GLN A 15 -7.79 10.14 -13.57
CA GLN A 15 -6.34 10.31 -13.57
C GLN A 15 -5.72 9.20 -12.72
N ILE A 16 -4.69 8.57 -13.29
CA ILE A 16 -3.90 7.56 -12.62
C ILE A 16 -2.68 8.25 -12.03
N LEU A 17 -2.59 8.26 -10.70
CA LEU A 17 -1.60 8.99 -9.94
C LEU A 17 -0.72 8.01 -9.15
N ALA A 18 0.59 8.15 -9.27
CA ALA A 18 1.56 7.35 -8.53
C ALA A 18 2.14 8.19 -7.37
N PRO A 19 1.79 7.92 -6.09
CA PRO A 19 2.28 8.67 -4.95
C PRO A 19 3.74 8.32 -4.65
N VAL A 20 4.67 9.17 -5.07
CA VAL A 20 6.12 8.99 -4.87
C VAL A 20 6.58 9.55 -3.53
N VAL A 21 5.93 10.60 -3.04
CA VAL A 21 6.19 11.20 -1.73
C VAL A 21 4.86 11.45 -1.03
N SER A 22 4.73 10.98 0.21
CA SER A 22 3.54 11.20 1.02
C SER A 22 3.92 11.74 2.40
N GLY A 23 3.53 12.98 2.70
CA GLY A 23 3.66 13.62 4.00
C GLY A 23 5.10 13.80 4.48
N ARG A 24 6.08 13.90 3.57
CA ARG A 24 7.50 14.04 3.92
C ARG A 24 7.96 15.49 3.79
N LYS A 25 8.77 15.93 4.76
CA LYS A 25 9.40 17.24 4.72
C LYS A 25 10.59 17.26 3.77
N GLY A 26 10.77 18.36 3.05
CA GLY A 26 11.93 18.57 2.19
C GLY A 26 11.58 19.23 0.87
N THR A 27 12.60 19.65 0.14
CA THR A 27 12.46 20.28 -1.17
C THR A 27 12.27 19.28 -2.31
N HIS A 28 12.61 18.00 -2.08
CA HIS A 28 12.46 16.87 -3.01
C HIS A 28 13.04 17.08 -4.42
N VAL A 29 14.04 17.97 -4.58
CA VAL A 29 14.66 18.32 -5.88
C VAL A 29 15.13 17.09 -6.65
N LYS A 30 15.79 16.13 -5.97
CA LYS A 30 16.25 14.88 -6.59
C LYS A 30 15.10 14.05 -7.17
N VAL A 31 13.95 14.02 -6.49
CA VAL A 31 12.77 13.29 -6.97
C VAL A 31 12.30 13.89 -8.28
N PHE A 32 12.18 15.22 -8.36
CA PHE A 32 11.78 15.89 -9.60
C PHE A 32 12.80 15.68 -10.74
N GLU A 33 14.10 15.74 -10.45
CA GLU A 33 15.14 15.45 -11.45
C GLU A 33 15.04 14.01 -11.99
N ASP A 34 14.82 13.04 -11.11
CA ASP A 34 14.72 11.63 -11.49
C ASP A 34 13.44 11.36 -12.30
N LEU A 35 12.34 12.03 -11.96
CA LEU A 35 11.10 11.97 -12.75
C LEU A 35 11.25 12.60 -14.13
N LYS A 36 11.98 13.73 -14.25
CA LYS A 36 12.32 14.34 -15.55
C LYS A 36 13.15 13.39 -16.41
N LYS A 37 14.15 12.71 -15.83
CA LYS A 37 14.98 11.72 -16.54
C LYS A 37 14.18 10.53 -17.04
N GLN A 38 13.15 10.13 -16.29
CA GLN A 38 12.23 9.05 -16.67
C GLN A 38 11.20 9.49 -17.75
N GLY A 39 11.16 10.78 -18.10
CA GLY A 39 10.30 11.30 -19.16
C GLY A 39 8.88 11.66 -18.72
N PHE A 40 8.62 11.73 -17.42
CA PHE A 40 7.34 12.23 -16.93
C PHE A 40 7.21 13.73 -17.17
N VAL A 41 6.00 14.18 -17.49
CA VAL A 41 5.73 15.58 -17.83
C VAL A 41 4.97 16.29 -16.71
N ARG A 42 4.09 15.59 -15.99
CA ARG A 42 3.17 16.22 -15.03
C ARG A 42 3.24 15.55 -13.68
N VAL A 43 3.18 16.38 -12.64
CA VAL A 43 3.12 15.95 -11.25
C VAL A 43 2.04 16.76 -10.55
N ARG A 44 1.41 16.14 -9.57
CA ARG A 44 0.57 16.79 -8.59
C ARG A 44 1.39 17.01 -7.34
N VAL A 45 1.46 18.25 -6.88
CA VAL A 45 2.16 18.64 -5.66
C VAL A 45 1.18 19.38 -4.77
N ASP A 46 0.95 18.84 -3.58
CA ASP A 46 -0.04 19.37 -2.63
C ASP A 46 -1.38 19.71 -3.31
N ASP A 47 -1.94 18.72 -4.02
CA ASP A 47 -3.20 18.78 -4.78
C ASP A 47 -3.21 19.70 -6.01
N THR A 48 -2.08 20.33 -6.34
CA THR A 48 -1.94 21.19 -7.53
C THR A 48 -1.16 20.49 -8.62
N ILE A 49 -1.76 20.35 -9.81
CA ILE A 49 -1.08 19.77 -10.98
C ILE A 49 -0.18 20.83 -11.61
N VAL A 50 1.11 20.51 -11.72
CA VAL A 50 2.16 21.35 -12.31
C VAL A 50 2.95 20.58 -13.36
N ASP A 51 3.56 21.32 -14.28
CA ASP A 51 4.43 20.74 -15.30
C ASP A 51 5.86 20.58 -14.73
N LEU A 52 6.47 19.42 -14.96
CA LEU A 52 7.85 19.15 -14.56
C LEU A 52 8.85 20.00 -15.34
N SER A 53 8.51 20.56 -16.50
CA SER A 53 9.40 21.47 -17.22
C SER A 53 9.62 22.79 -16.49
N GLU A 54 8.68 23.21 -15.64
CA GLU A 54 8.77 24.43 -14.85
C GLU A 54 9.66 24.25 -13.60
N GLU A 55 10.04 25.37 -12.99
CA GLU A 55 10.83 25.37 -11.76
C GLU A 55 9.91 25.19 -10.54
N ILE A 56 9.89 23.98 -9.99
CA ILE A 56 9.09 23.63 -8.81
C ILE A 56 9.94 23.84 -7.56
N THR A 57 9.58 24.83 -6.74
CA THR A 57 10.25 25.10 -5.46
C THR A 57 9.34 24.78 -4.29
N LEU A 58 9.82 23.93 -3.37
CA LEU A 58 9.09 23.50 -2.18
C LEU A 58 9.78 23.97 -0.90
N GLU A 59 8.99 24.17 0.16
CA GLU A 59 9.51 24.61 1.46
C GLU A 59 10.10 23.46 2.27
N LYS A 60 11.40 23.52 2.57
CA LYS A 60 12.11 22.45 3.30
C LYS A 60 11.44 22.00 4.61
N ASN A 61 10.77 22.91 5.32
CA ASN A 61 10.21 22.66 6.65
C ASN A 61 8.74 22.17 6.63
N LYS A 62 8.07 22.22 5.48
CA LYS A 62 6.69 21.77 5.32
C LYS A 62 6.65 20.34 4.81
N LYS A 63 5.59 19.62 5.16
CA LYS A 63 5.32 18.29 4.60
C LYS A 63 4.67 18.49 3.25
N HIS A 64 5.12 17.72 2.26
CA HIS A 64 4.59 17.76 0.91
C HIS A 64 4.11 16.37 0.48
N ASN A 65 3.10 16.36 -0.37
CA ASN A 65 2.63 15.22 -1.12
C ASN A 65 3.00 15.43 -2.60
N ILE A 66 3.59 14.41 -3.22
CA ILE A 66 3.99 14.45 -4.63
C ILE A 66 3.47 13.17 -5.27
N GLU A 67 2.56 13.33 -6.22
CA GLU A 67 2.06 12.26 -7.07
C GLU A 67 2.44 12.51 -8.53
N VAL A 68 2.83 11.46 -9.24
CA VAL A 68 3.13 11.54 -10.67
C VAL A 68 1.88 11.24 -11.45
N VAL A 69 1.54 12.08 -12.42
CA VAL A 69 0.41 11.82 -13.32
C VAL A 69 0.87 10.84 -14.39
N VAL A 70 0.51 9.57 -14.23
CA VAL A 70 0.94 8.49 -15.12
C VAL A 70 0.11 8.48 -16.40
N ASP A 71 -1.22 8.50 -16.27
CA ASP A 71 -2.12 8.54 -17.42
C ASP A 71 -3.42 9.28 -17.07
N ARG A 72 -4.08 9.78 -18.11
CA ARG A 72 -5.41 10.40 -18.05
C ARG A 72 -6.29 9.64 -19.02
N ILE A 73 -7.26 8.92 -18.49
CA ILE A 73 -8.06 7.95 -19.23
C ILE A 73 -9.54 8.29 -19.14
N VAL A 74 -10.28 7.71 -20.07
CA VAL A 74 -11.74 7.77 -20.11
C VAL A 74 -12.25 6.35 -20.23
N ILE A 75 -13.08 5.91 -19.29
CA ILE A 75 -13.65 4.57 -19.29
C ILE A 75 -14.47 4.36 -20.58
N LYS A 76 -14.15 3.28 -21.29
CA LYS A 76 -14.79 2.82 -22.52
C LYS A 76 -14.51 1.32 -22.69
N GLU A 77 -15.32 0.64 -23.49
CA GLU A 77 -15.02 -0.75 -23.87
C GLU A 77 -13.62 -0.92 -24.49
N GLY A 78 -12.93 -2.00 -24.10
CA GLY A 78 -11.61 -2.35 -24.62
C GLY A 78 -10.42 -1.56 -24.03
N ILE A 79 -10.62 -0.83 -22.93
CA ILE A 79 -9.54 -0.05 -22.29
C ILE A 79 -8.66 -0.86 -21.32
N GLU A 80 -8.97 -2.13 -21.09
CA GLU A 80 -8.33 -2.96 -20.06
C GLU A 80 -6.81 -3.06 -20.25
N ALA A 81 -6.34 -3.25 -21.48
CA ALA A 81 -4.91 -3.37 -21.77
C ALA A 81 -4.15 -2.07 -21.46
N ARG A 82 -4.75 -0.91 -21.76
CA ARG A 82 -4.16 0.39 -21.45
C ARG A 82 -4.18 0.65 -19.94
N LEU A 83 -5.30 0.36 -19.29
CA LEU A 83 -5.43 0.42 -17.83
C LEU A 83 -4.34 -0.41 -17.15
N SER A 84 -4.14 -1.66 -17.57
CA SER A 84 -3.12 -2.54 -16.99
C SER A 84 -1.73 -1.94 -17.11
N GLY A 85 -1.33 -1.50 -18.30
CA GLY A 85 0.01 -0.92 -18.51
C GLY A 85 0.25 0.36 -17.71
N SER A 86 -0.76 1.24 -17.61
CA SER A 86 -0.67 2.45 -16.78
C SER A 86 -0.62 2.14 -15.29
N LEU A 87 -1.39 1.14 -14.82
CA LEU A 87 -1.38 0.72 -13.43
C LEU A 87 -0.04 0.08 -13.05
N GLU A 88 0.50 -0.81 -13.89
CA GLU A 88 1.83 -1.41 -13.69
C GLU A 88 2.91 -0.34 -13.56
N THR A 89 2.94 0.61 -14.50
CA THR A 89 3.90 1.73 -14.48
C THR A 89 3.78 2.54 -13.18
N GLY A 90 2.56 2.85 -12.74
CA GLY A 90 2.35 3.63 -11.52
C GLY A 90 2.66 2.86 -10.23
N LEU A 91 2.42 1.56 -10.21
CA LEU A 91 2.76 0.69 -9.08
C LEU A 91 4.27 0.53 -8.95
N GLU A 92 5.01 0.34 -10.04
CA GLU A 92 6.47 0.27 -10.02
C GLU A 92 7.09 1.57 -9.52
N LEU A 93 6.58 2.72 -9.97
CA LEU A 93 7.11 4.04 -9.61
C LEU A 93 6.94 4.41 -8.13
N SER A 94 5.84 3.97 -7.51
CA SER A 94 5.44 4.31 -6.14
C SER A 94 5.80 3.24 -5.10
N GLY A 95 6.28 2.07 -5.54
CA GLY A 95 6.51 0.92 -4.66
C GLY A 95 5.21 0.23 -4.23
N GLY A 96 4.26 0.06 -5.15
CA GLY A 96 3.05 -0.75 -4.97
C GLY A 96 1.82 0.04 -4.54
N ARG A 97 1.76 1.36 -4.74
CA ARG A 97 0.60 2.20 -4.39
C ARG A 97 0.10 2.97 -5.59
N ILE A 98 -1.21 3.12 -5.74
CA ILE A 98 -1.73 3.90 -6.85
C ILE A 98 -3.00 4.61 -6.41
N LEU A 99 -3.10 5.87 -6.76
CA LEU A 99 -4.21 6.74 -6.42
C LEU A 99 -4.97 7.05 -7.70
N ILE A 100 -6.28 6.87 -7.66
CA ILE A 100 -7.16 7.11 -8.80
C ILE A 100 -8.05 8.29 -8.47
N ASP A 101 -7.83 9.39 -9.18
CA ASP A 101 -8.66 10.59 -9.11
C ASP A 101 -9.77 10.46 -10.15
N VAL A 102 -11.00 10.22 -9.68
CA VAL A 102 -12.19 10.11 -10.51
C VAL A 102 -12.88 11.47 -10.54
N VAL A 103 -13.05 12.04 -11.73
CA VAL A 103 -13.61 13.40 -11.86
C VAL A 103 -15.04 13.44 -11.32
N GLY A 104 -15.23 14.15 -10.21
CA GLY A 104 -16.54 14.34 -9.57
C GLY A 104 -16.85 13.36 -8.45
N GLU A 105 -15.93 12.46 -8.11
CA GLU A 105 -16.06 11.51 -7.00
C GLU A 105 -14.87 11.59 -6.04
N GLU A 106 -14.86 10.74 -5.01
CA GLU A 106 -13.74 10.65 -4.07
C GLU A 106 -12.55 9.91 -4.69
N GLU A 107 -11.34 10.28 -4.25
CA GLU A 107 -10.12 9.61 -4.67
C GLU A 107 -10.03 8.19 -4.10
N VAL A 108 -9.68 7.22 -4.94
CA VAL A 108 -9.54 5.83 -4.53
C VAL A 108 -8.07 5.45 -4.47
N LEU A 109 -7.60 5.08 -3.27
CA LEU A 109 -6.26 4.57 -3.07
C LEU A 109 -6.23 3.04 -3.13
N PHE A 110 -5.39 2.52 -4.01
CA PHE A 110 -5.09 1.12 -4.16
C PHE A 110 -3.67 0.81 -3.67
N ASN A 111 -3.50 -0.41 -3.16
CA ASN A 111 -2.23 -0.93 -2.68
C ASN A 111 -2.08 -2.38 -3.15
N GLN A 112 -0.93 -2.70 -3.77
CA GLN A 112 -0.60 -4.04 -4.25
C GLN A 112 -0.13 -4.95 -3.12
N HIS A 113 0.48 -4.38 -2.09
CA HIS A 113 0.79 -5.11 -0.88
C HIS A 113 -0.44 -5.08 0.02
N HIS A 114 -0.79 -6.19 0.69
CA HIS A 114 -1.85 -6.26 1.72
C HIS A 114 -1.47 -5.42 2.95
N SER A 115 -1.22 -4.13 2.74
CA SER A 115 -0.60 -3.24 3.68
C SER A 115 -1.46 -2.01 3.89
N CYS A 116 -1.61 -1.65 5.16
CA CYS A 116 -2.33 -0.46 5.54
C CYS A 116 -1.60 0.76 4.97
N PRO A 117 -2.26 1.58 4.12
CA PRO A 117 -1.62 2.72 3.47
C PRO A 117 -1.19 3.82 4.45
N HIS A 118 -1.78 3.85 5.66
CA HIS A 118 -1.51 4.88 6.67
C HIS A 118 -0.38 4.51 7.64
N CYS A 119 -0.30 3.26 8.08
CA CYS A 119 0.66 2.84 9.11
C CYS A 119 1.76 1.89 8.60
N GLY A 120 1.70 1.48 7.33
CA GLY A 120 2.71 0.60 6.73
C GLY A 120 2.66 -0.85 7.23
N PHE A 121 1.66 -1.21 8.04
CA PHE A 121 1.43 -2.58 8.50
C PHE A 121 1.06 -3.44 7.30
N SER A 122 1.96 -4.33 6.88
CA SER A 122 1.71 -5.33 5.85
C SER A 122 1.35 -6.67 6.47
N ILE A 123 0.25 -7.25 6.02
CA ILE A 123 -0.02 -8.67 6.17
C ILE A 123 0.57 -9.38 4.94
N GLY A 124 1.09 -10.59 5.13
CA GLY A 124 1.51 -11.46 4.04
C GLY A 124 0.32 -12.01 3.26
N GLU A 125 0.51 -13.11 2.53
CA GLU A 125 -0.60 -13.80 1.89
C GLU A 125 -1.52 -14.41 2.96
N LEU A 126 -2.84 -14.29 2.78
CA LEU A 126 -3.84 -14.80 3.73
C LEU A 126 -3.93 -16.33 3.63
N GLU A 127 -3.10 -17.02 4.39
CA GLU A 127 -3.12 -18.47 4.46
C GLU A 127 -3.94 -18.97 5.67
N PRO A 128 -4.63 -20.12 5.58
CA PRO A 128 -5.41 -20.69 6.68
C PRO A 128 -4.62 -20.84 8.00
N ARG A 129 -3.30 -21.01 7.92
CA ARG A 129 -2.41 -21.15 9.07
C ARG A 129 -2.31 -19.88 9.94
N LEU A 130 -2.54 -18.69 9.36
CA LEU A 130 -2.56 -17.42 10.09
C LEU A 130 -3.79 -17.31 11.01
N PHE A 131 -4.82 -18.11 10.74
CA PHE A 131 -6.06 -18.15 11.54
C PHE A 131 -6.10 -19.36 12.49
N SER A 132 -5.05 -20.18 12.52
CA SER A 132 -4.97 -21.37 13.37
C SER A 132 -4.24 -21.05 14.67
N PHE A 133 -4.95 -21.16 15.79
CA PHE A 133 -4.37 -21.07 17.14
C PHE A 133 -3.36 -22.18 17.46
N ASN A 134 -3.39 -23.28 16.69
CA ASN A 134 -2.45 -24.39 16.82
C ASN A 134 -1.16 -24.16 16.03
N ASN A 135 -1.09 -23.08 15.23
CA ASN A 135 0.09 -22.74 14.47
C ASN A 135 0.78 -21.52 15.10
N PRO A 136 2.11 -21.55 15.33
CA PRO A 136 2.86 -20.41 15.88
C PRO A 136 2.73 -19.12 15.05
N PHE A 137 2.40 -19.21 13.76
CA PHE A 137 2.15 -18.03 12.91
C PHE A 137 0.78 -17.36 13.16
N GLY A 138 -0.22 -18.09 13.64
CA GLY A 138 -1.57 -17.56 13.95
C GLY A 138 -1.86 -17.40 15.44
N ALA A 139 -1.02 -17.96 16.31
CA ALA A 139 -1.19 -17.89 17.75
C ALA A 139 -0.73 -16.53 18.31
N CYS A 140 -1.51 -15.99 19.25
CA CYS A 140 -1.16 -14.74 19.94
C CYS A 140 0.20 -14.89 20.67
N LEU A 141 1.13 -13.97 20.40
CA LEU A 141 2.47 -13.92 21.00
C LEU A 141 2.43 -13.96 22.55
N ARG A 142 1.39 -13.39 23.16
CA ARG A 142 1.21 -13.39 24.62
C ARG A 142 0.91 -14.77 25.21
N VAL A 143 0.25 -15.66 24.45
CA VAL A 143 -0.18 -16.99 24.95
C VAL A 143 0.92 -18.04 24.78
N MET A 144 1.77 -17.93 23.74
CA MET A 144 2.85 -18.90 23.50
C MET A 144 3.95 -18.93 24.59
N VAL A 145 4.11 -17.84 25.35
CA VAL A 145 5.06 -17.80 26.50
C VAL A 145 4.60 -18.73 27.64
N SER A 146 3.30 -18.97 27.77
CA SER A 146 2.75 -19.84 28.84
C SER A 146 3.02 -21.33 28.59
N VAL A 147 3.15 -21.76 27.33
CA VAL A 147 3.29 -23.18 26.99
C VAL A 147 4.75 -23.66 27.07
N ARG A 148 5.73 -22.78 26.82
CA ARG A 148 7.16 -23.14 26.99
C ARG A 148 7.61 -23.25 28.45
N ASN A 149 6.90 -22.60 29.37
CA ASN A 149 7.19 -22.67 30.81
C ASN A 149 6.41 -23.76 31.55
N TRP A 150 5.69 -24.63 30.85
CA TRP A 150 5.06 -25.80 31.48
C TRP A 150 6.13 -26.87 31.76
N LYS A 151 6.87 -26.70 32.86
CA LYS A 151 7.59 -27.82 33.47
C LYS A 151 6.58 -28.93 33.76
N PRO A 152 6.76 -30.17 33.26
CA PRO A 152 5.97 -31.27 33.78
C PRO A 152 6.34 -31.38 35.27
N MET A 153 5.34 -31.23 36.15
CA MET A 153 5.51 -31.54 37.57
C MET A 153 5.87 -33.03 37.68
N LYS A 154 7.17 -33.31 37.77
CA LYS A 154 7.70 -34.58 38.27
C LYS A 154 7.36 -34.65 39.75
N ASN A 155 6.18 -35.17 40.10
CA ASN A 155 5.89 -35.70 41.43
C ASN A 155 5.16 -37.03 41.27
N TRP A 156 5.91 -38.02 40.81
CA TRP A 156 5.55 -39.43 40.73
C TRP A 156 6.16 -40.17 41.94
N LEU A 157 5.82 -39.75 43.16
CA LEU A 157 6.38 -40.39 44.38
C LEU A 157 5.52 -40.29 45.66
N PHE A 158 4.24 -39.93 45.56
CA PHE A 158 3.38 -39.79 46.75
C PHE A 158 2.03 -40.52 46.67
N LEU A 159 1.98 -41.68 46.00
CA LEU A 159 0.76 -42.48 45.88
C LEU A 159 0.99 -43.99 46.04
N THR A 160 1.85 -44.37 46.99
CA THR A 160 2.08 -45.78 47.40
C THR A 160 1.91 -46.02 48.90
N LEU A 161 1.09 -45.23 49.61
CA LEU A 161 0.88 -45.41 51.05
C LEU A 161 -0.56 -45.16 51.55
N ILE A 162 -1.57 -45.35 50.68
CA ILE A 162 -3.01 -45.38 51.10
C ILE A 162 -3.72 -46.58 50.46
N PHE A 163 -3.06 -47.74 50.45
CA PHE A 163 -3.70 -49.05 50.31
C PHE A 163 -2.81 -50.11 50.98
N ARG A 164 -2.66 -49.99 52.31
CA ARG A 164 -2.60 -51.11 53.24
C ARG A 164 -2.81 -50.65 54.67
#